data_AF-A0A6L4ZMR5-F1
#
_entry.id   AF-A0A6L4ZMR5-F1
#
_cell.length_a   1.000
_cell.length_b   1.000
_cell.length_c   1.000
_cell.angle_alpha   90.00
_cell.angle_beta   90.00
_cell.angle_gamma   90.00
#
_symmetry.space_group_name_H-M   'P 1'
#
loop_
_entity.id
_entity.type
_entity.pdbx_description
1 polymer ?
#
loop_
_entity_poly.entity_id
_entity_poly.type
_entity_poly.pdbx_seq_one_letter_code
_entity_poly.pdbx_strand_id
1 'polypeptide(L)'
;MTTNRHIQTPEGVHLSLLMNLEAKFQDNESRLLGENKVPFEFHTDVPMELVECPYTGSRHKHFKPMNISALKQINSHWAKILNAFTCLRSFHISQKAINQITILDLYKLVIAGYLMPSYLFYRTKDAFADGELPAFVATIHKAALGLVNAAQVMLTKHLVMGRYNRNTSIDVESFYLFVENEKLFIGPWEVCAGTPNQIKELLKILSSNQVDNSQIPLIPNLESYFHYITQAEKVVLLDNFFSIIFYFSLSESSNRLTSLFKILYSQEENNRPFANELSMELQFLDLVCPLLDEKEPTQKEKIRQDLISIFLDIDGKEDIINLLNQDERDQEKNYFRLAFEFFASDQVRISRKLPKNDLETLVYILVKYLILERKKISLYTFCESEMNTVLERSEVARPIDSLDITLMYDKKLRDILANFLAVQIDNFASKTIIKQGSHQLILN
;
A
#
# COMPACT_ATOMS: atom_id res chain seq x y z
N MET A 1 21.76 28.56 -13.54
CA MET A 1 21.22 28.24 -12.19
C MET A 1 19.77 28.67 -12.15
N THR A 2 18.90 27.88 -12.76
CA THR A 2 17.44 28.02 -12.70
C THR A 2 16.95 27.20 -11.51
N THR A 3 16.32 27.88 -10.56
CA THR A 3 15.81 27.30 -9.31
C THR A 3 14.81 26.17 -9.57
N ASN A 4 15.17 24.95 -9.20
CA ASN A 4 14.32 23.75 -9.10
C ASN A 4 13.24 23.89 -8.00
N ARG A 5 12.40 24.93 -8.07
CA ARG A 5 11.24 25.11 -7.16
C ARG A 5 9.99 24.33 -7.60
N HIS A 6 10.05 23.58 -8.70
CA HIS A 6 8.90 22.81 -9.21
C HIS A 6 8.71 21.43 -8.57
N ILE A 7 9.54 21.02 -7.59
CA ILE A 7 9.27 19.84 -6.75
C ILE A 7 8.56 20.25 -5.44
N GLN A 8 8.31 21.55 -5.24
CA GLN A 8 7.56 22.09 -4.10
C GLN A 8 6.11 22.42 -4.44
N THR A 9 5.54 21.88 -5.53
CA THR A 9 4.08 21.84 -5.62
C THR A 9 3.56 20.80 -4.62
N PRO A 10 2.48 21.08 -3.87
CA PRO A 10 1.97 20.22 -2.82
C PRO A 10 1.22 19.03 -3.45
N GLU A 11 1.97 18.18 -4.15
CA GLU A 11 1.60 16.77 -4.25
C GLU A 11 1.58 16.27 -2.81
N GLY A 12 0.42 15.76 -2.40
CA GLY A 12 0.19 15.36 -1.03
C GLY A 12 1.26 14.42 -0.49
N VAL A 13 1.60 14.51 0.79
CA VAL A 13 2.63 13.62 1.41
C VAL A 13 2.26 12.15 1.19
N HIS A 14 0.97 11.87 1.20
CA HIS A 14 0.38 10.59 0.82
C HIS A 14 0.74 10.13 -0.61
N LEU A 15 0.62 11.03 -1.59
CA LEU A 15 0.96 10.75 -2.99
C LEU A 15 2.45 10.42 -3.12
N SER A 16 3.32 11.14 -2.40
CA SER A 16 4.74 10.78 -2.35
C SER A 16 4.95 9.37 -1.81
N LEU A 17 4.33 9.06 -0.67
CA LEU A 17 4.50 7.76 0.02
C LEU A 17 4.12 6.58 -0.87
N LEU A 18 3.02 6.70 -1.61
CA LEU A 18 2.48 5.61 -2.41
C LEU A 18 3.08 5.52 -3.81
N MET A 19 3.39 6.67 -4.41
CA MET A 19 4.08 6.71 -5.72
C MET A 19 5.60 6.57 -5.58
N ASN A 20 6.12 6.50 -4.35
CA ASN A 20 7.55 6.44 -4.05
C ASN A 20 8.30 7.60 -4.74
N LEU A 21 7.74 8.82 -4.70
CA LEU A 21 8.29 9.98 -5.41
C LEU A 21 9.67 10.36 -4.89
N GLU A 22 9.98 10.01 -3.64
CA GLU A 22 11.29 10.18 -3.03
C GLU A 22 12.37 9.31 -3.67
N ALA A 23 12.00 8.28 -4.43
CA ALA A 23 12.95 7.37 -5.08
C ALA A 23 13.98 8.11 -5.95
N LYS A 24 13.59 9.27 -6.51
CA LYS A 24 14.44 10.14 -7.36
C LYS A 24 15.41 11.01 -6.58
N PHE A 25 15.24 11.16 -5.27
CA PHE A 25 16.15 11.95 -4.44
C PHE A 25 17.45 11.19 -4.21
N GLN A 26 18.53 11.97 -4.08
CA GLN A 26 19.87 11.51 -3.80
C GLN A 26 20.22 11.73 -2.33
N ASP A 27 21.04 10.82 -1.82
CA ASP A 27 21.77 11.03 -0.57
C ASP A 27 23.06 11.84 -0.78
N ASN A 28 23.75 12.13 0.32
CA ASN A 28 25.01 12.87 0.32
C ASN A 28 26.23 12.08 -0.18
N GLU A 29 26.04 10.84 -0.63
CA GLU A 29 27.00 10.06 -1.42
C GLU A 29 26.59 10.02 -2.89
N SER A 30 25.67 10.90 -3.29
CA SER A 30 25.13 11.04 -4.66
C SER A 30 24.46 9.77 -5.18
N ARG A 31 23.88 8.94 -4.30
CA ARG A 31 23.12 7.75 -4.69
C ARG A 31 21.63 7.98 -4.53
N LEU A 32 20.86 7.50 -5.49
CA LEU A 32 19.41 7.51 -5.45
C LEU A 32 18.87 6.65 -4.30
N LEU A 33 17.73 7.04 -3.72
CA LEU A 33 17.02 6.23 -2.72
C LEU A 33 16.46 4.96 -3.35
N GLY A 34 15.72 5.10 -4.44
CA GLY A 34 15.05 4.01 -5.14
C GLY A 34 15.75 3.64 -6.43
N GLU A 35 17.07 3.38 -6.36
CA GLU A 35 17.97 3.13 -7.52
C GLU A 35 17.26 2.44 -8.68
N ASN A 36 16.85 1.18 -8.56
CA ASN A 36 16.21 0.44 -9.67
C ASN A 36 14.68 0.61 -9.80
N LYS A 37 14.10 1.53 -9.03
CA LYS A 37 12.68 1.85 -9.07
C LYS A 37 12.38 3.15 -9.80
N VAL A 38 13.39 3.99 -10.04
CA VAL A 38 13.21 5.21 -10.83
C VAL A 38 13.40 4.95 -12.32
N PRO A 39 12.67 5.68 -13.18
CA PRO A 39 12.90 5.69 -14.62
C PRO A 39 14.37 5.94 -15.00
N PHE A 40 14.83 5.36 -16.11
CA PHE A 40 16.24 5.34 -16.52
C PHE A 40 16.86 6.74 -16.63
N GLU A 41 16.07 7.76 -16.98
CA GLU A 41 16.50 9.15 -17.07
C GLU A 41 17.09 9.69 -15.75
N PHE A 42 16.66 9.18 -14.59
CA PHE A 42 17.19 9.57 -13.29
C PHE A 42 18.51 8.88 -12.92
N HIS A 43 18.91 7.83 -13.65
CA HIS A 43 20.16 7.10 -13.42
C HIS A 43 21.39 7.75 -14.05
N THR A 44 21.18 8.87 -14.75
CA THR A 44 22.27 9.64 -15.32
C THR A 44 23.21 10.06 -14.17
N ASP A 45 24.45 9.57 -14.22
CA ASP A 45 25.57 9.90 -13.31
C ASP A 45 25.74 9.08 -12.00
N VAL A 46 24.92 8.06 -11.72
CA VAL A 46 25.15 7.16 -10.56
C VAL A 46 25.65 5.78 -11.02
N PRO A 47 26.97 5.51 -11.05
CA PRO A 47 27.47 4.21 -11.49
C PRO A 47 27.01 3.08 -10.54
N MET A 48 26.29 2.12 -11.11
CA MET A 48 25.86 0.90 -10.44
C MET A 48 26.69 -0.28 -10.95
N GLU A 49 27.33 -0.99 -10.02
CA GLU A 49 27.95 -2.27 -10.30
C GLU A 49 26.89 -3.37 -10.05
N LEU A 50 26.60 -4.12 -11.11
CA LEU A 50 25.63 -5.20 -11.13
C LEU A 50 26.36 -6.52 -11.34
N VAL A 51 26.13 -7.50 -10.47
CA VAL A 51 26.83 -8.80 -10.50
C VAL A 51 25.85 -9.96 -10.42
N GLU A 52 26.26 -11.16 -10.81
CA GLU A 52 25.51 -12.37 -10.52
C GLU A 52 25.43 -12.58 -9.00
N CYS A 53 24.23 -12.93 -8.48
CA CYS A 53 24.07 -13.14 -7.05
C CYS A 53 24.78 -14.42 -6.58
N PRO A 54 25.74 -14.32 -5.62
CA PRO A 54 26.50 -15.47 -5.15
C PRO A 54 25.75 -16.27 -4.06
N TYR A 55 24.74 -15.69 -3.42
CA TYR A 55 24.04 -16.32 -2.31
C TYR A 55 23.17 -17.49 -2.78
N THR A 56 23.22 -18.61 -2.06
CA THR A 56 22.36 -19.78 -2.29
C THR A 56 20.88 -19.43 -2.10
N GLY A 57 19.98 -20.23 -2.67
CA GLY A 57 18.53 -20.06 -2.56
C GLY A 57 17.89 -19.55 -3.84
N SER A 58 16.73 -18.91 -3.73
CA SER A 58 15.90 -18.48 -4.87
C SER A 58 16.60 -17.51 -5.82
N ARG A 59 17.55 -16.71 -5.31
CA ARG A 59 18.32 -15.72 -6.08
C ARG A 59 19.67 -16.22 -6.62
N HIS A 60 20.09 -17.45 -6.29
CA HIS A 60 21.40 -17.95 -6.69
C HIS A 60 21.54 -18.04 -8.21
N LYS A 61 22.51 -17.34 -8.80
CA LYS A 61 22.72 -17.30 -10.27
C LYS A 61 21.45 -17.00 -11.06
N HIS A 62 20.56 -16.22 -10.47
CA HIS A 62 19.35 -15.80 -11.14
C HIS A 62 19.71 -14.88 -12.31
N PHE A 63 18.93 -14.90 -13.39
CA PHE A 63 19.21 -14.09 -14.58
C PHE A 63 19.14 -12.58 -14.32
N LYS A 64 18.42 -12.18 -13.27
CA LYS A 64 18.38 -10.78 -12.81
C LYS A 64 19.61 -10.52 -11.93
N PRO A 65 20.36 -9.43 -12.18
CA PRO A 65 21.57 -9.14 -11.43
C PRO A 65 21.28 -8.70 -10.00
N MET A 66 22.32 -8.66 -9.20
CA MET A 66 22.35 -8.10 -7.85
C MET A 66 23.14 -6.78 -7.86
N ASN A 67 22.59 -5.73 -7.27
CA ASN A 67 23.29 -4.45 -7.14
C ASN A 67 24.30 -4.46 -5.99
N ILE A 68 25.57 -4.73 -6.33
CA ILE A 68 26.65 -4.80 -5.33
C ILE A 68 27.05 -3.41 -4.83
N SER A 69 26.84 -2.35 -5.62
CA SER A 69 27.10 -0.98 -5.16
C SER A 69 26.17 -0.58 -4.01
N ALA A 70 24.88 -0.91 -4.07
CA ALA A 70 23.95 -0.71 -2.97
C ALA A 70 24.36 -1.51 -1.72
N LEU A 71 24.79 -2.76 -1.89
CA LEU A 71 25.29 -3.57 -0.78
C LEU A 71 26.55 -2.98 -0.13
N LYS A 72 27.50 -2.47 -0.93
CA LYS A 72 28.71 -1.79 -0.43
C LYS A 72 28.33 -0.58 0.44
N GLN A 73 27.36 0.21 -0.01
CA GLN A 73 26.85 1.35 0.76
C GLN A 73 26.21 0.89 2.09
N ILE A 74 25.31 -0.10 2.05
CA ILE A 74 24.69 -0.68 3.25
C ILE A 74 25.75 -1.19 4.23
N ASN A 75 26.78 -1.89 3.74
CA ASN A 75 27.86 -2.41 4.58
C ASN A 75 28.63 -1.29 5.30
N SER A 76 28.90 -0.18 4.61
CA SER A 76 29.61 0.97 5.20
C SER A 76 28.84 1.66 6.32
N HIS A 77 27.51 1.52 6.35
CA HIS A 77 26.62 2.13 7.34
C HIS A 77 25.91 1.11 8.25
N TRP A 78 26.25 -0.18 8.16
CA TRP A 78 25.49 -1.28 8.79
C TRP A 78 25.25 -1.10 10.30
N ALA A 79 26.28 -0.70 11.04
CA ALA A 79 26.15 -0.45 12.48
C ALA A 79 25.14 0.66 12.81
N LYS A 80 25.08 1.72 11.99
CA LYS A 80 24.10 2.81 12.14
C LYS A 80 22.68 2.35 11.81
N ILE A 81 22.54 1.48 10.81
CA ILE A 81 21.25 0.87 10.43
C ILE A 81 20.71 0.05 11.60
N LEU A 82 21.52 -0.86 12.16
CA LEU A 82 21.12 -1.68 13.31
C LEU A 82 20.79 -0.82 14.53
N ASN A 83 21.58 0.22 14.83
CA ASN A 83 21.30 1.14 15.92
C ASN A 83 19.97 1.88 15.73
N ALA A 84 19.68 2.34 14.51
CA ALA A 84 18.41 3.01 14.22
C ALA A 84 17.21 2.07 14.44
N PHE A 85 17.27 0.83 13.94
CA PHE A 85 16.19 -0.13 14.17
C PHE A 85 16.07 -0.57 15.64
N THR A 86 17.17 -0.65 16.38
CA THR A 86 17.15 -0.86 17.82
C THR A 86 16.42 0.27 18.55
N CYS A 87 16.67 1.53 18.18
CA CYS A 87 15.98 2.69 18.72
C CYS A 87 14.48 2.67 18.38
N LEU A 88 14.11 2.49 17.10
CA LEU A 88 12.71 2.41 16.67
C LEU A 88 11.94 1.31 17.40
N ARG A 89 12.54 0.12 17.52
CA ARG A 89 11.95 -1.01 18.23
C ARG A 89 11.78 -0.74 19.72
N SER A 90 12.80 -0.18 20.37
CA SER A 90 12.75 0.14 21.80
C SER A 90 11.65 1.16 22.10
N PHE A 91 11.53 2.18 21.24
CA PHE A 91 10.43 3.13 21.32
C PHE A 91 9.07 2.44 21.16
N HIS A 92 8.88 1.62 20.11
CA HIS A 92 7.63 0.89 19.90
C HIS A 92 7.22 0.00 21.09
N ILE A 93 8.15 -0.77 21.64
CA ILE A 93 7.92 -1.60 22.84
C ILE A 93 7.62 -0.75 24.07
N SER A 94 8.20 0.45 24.20
CA SER A 94 7.88 1.34 25.32
C SER A 94 6.44 1.87 25.25
N GLN A 95 5.85 1.96 24.05
CA GLN A 95 4.49 2.47 23.82
C GLN A 95 3.41 1.39 23.97
N LYS A 96 3.71 0.16 23.56
CA LYS A 96 2.78 -0.97 23.69
C LYS A 96 3.37 -1.90 24.75
N ALA A 97 2.70 -2.12 25.87
CA ALA A 97 3.16 -3.06 26.91
C ALA A 97 3.15 -4.52 26.42
N ILE A 98 4.00 -4.83 25.43
CA ILE A 98 4.05 -6.10 24.69
C ILE A 98 5.23 -6.93 25.17
N ASN A 99 4.99 -8.23 25.26
CA ASN A 99 6.00 -9.21 25.66
C ASN A 99 6.65 -9.90 24.46
N GLN A 100 6.26 -9.53 23.23
CA GLN A 100 6.75 -10.12 21.99
C GLN A 100 6.37 -9.25 20.79
N ILE A 101 7.19 -9.29 19.74
CA ILE A 101 6.96 -8.64 18.46
C ILE A 101 6.18 -9.58 17.53
N THR A 102 5.01 -9.13 17.09
CA THR A 102 4.15 -9.82 16.13
C THR A 102 4.48 -9.42 14.69
N ILE A 103 3.89 -10.11 13.69
CA ILE A 103 4.05 -9.73 12.28
C ILE A 103 3.59 -8.30 11.97
N LEU A 104 2.56 -7.82 12.67
CA LEU A 104 2.07 -6.45 12.53
C LEU A 104 3.06 -5.44 13.13
N ASP A 105 3.65 -5.76 14.28
CA ASP A 105 4.70 -4.93 14.90
C ASP A 105 5.95 -4.85 14.02
N LEU A 106 6.40 -5.97 13.44
CA LEU A 106 7.50 -5.97 12.48
C LEU A 106 7.17 -5.09 11.29
N TYR A 107 5.98 -5.24 10.70
CA TYR A 107 5.54 -4.42 9.58
C TYR A 107 5.63 -2.92 9.91
N LYS A 108 5.12 -2.50 11.06
CA LYS A 108 5.22 -1.11 11.53
C LYS A 108 6.66 -0.64 11.65
N LEU A 109 7.54 -1.46 12.26
CA LEU A 109 8.96 -1.13 12.44
C LEU A 109 9.72 -1.01 11.12
N VAL A 110 9.45 -1.89 10.15
CA VAL A 110 10.10 -1.80 8.83
C VAL A 110 9.52 -0.64 8.01
N ILE A 111 8.24 -0.31 8.14
CA ILE A 111 7.69 0.93 7.58
C ILE A 111 8.37 2.16 8.21
N ALA A 112 8.61 2.15 9.51
CA ALA A 112 9.34 3.22 10.18
C ALA A 112 10.79 3.36 9.70
N GLY A 113 11.44 2.29 9.22
CA GLY A 113 12.72 2.41 8.52
C GLY A 113 12.55 2.96 7.09
N TYR A 114 11.58 2.41 6.36
CA TYR A 114 11.31 2.73 4.96
C TYR A 114 10.93 4.21 4.75
N LEU A 115 10.12 4.78 5.63
CA LEU A 115 9.58 6.15 5.49
C LEU A 115 10.43 7.23 6.18
N MET A 116 11.58 6.86 6.73
CA MET A 116 12.48 7.81 7.39
C MET A 116 12.97 8.92 6.45
N PRO A 117 13.41 8.63 5.21
CA PRO A 117 13.77 9.69 4.27
C PRO A 117 12.60 10.65 4.00
N SER A 118 11.40 10.13 3.74
CA SER A 118 10.21 10.92 3.40
C SER A 118 9.87 11.90 4.52
N TYR A 119 9.90 11.45 5.78
CA TYR A 119 9.74 12.35 6.93
C TYR A 119 10.80 13.46 6.98
N LEU A 120 12.06 13.13 6.70
CA LEU A 120 13.18 14.08 6.75
C LEU A 120 13.20 15.09 5.58
N PHE A 121 12.68 14.70 4.40
CA PHE A 121 12.52 15.62 3.27
C PHE A 121 11.31 16.55 3.45
N TYR A 122 10.20 16.04 3.97
CA TYR A 122 8.92 16.77 3.94
C TYR A 122 8.60 17.57 5.21
N ARG A 123 9.36 17.42 6.29
CA ARG A 123 9.19 18.25 7.49
C ARG A 123 9.60 19.69 7.23
N THR A 124 8.91 20.67 7.80
CA THR A 124 9.24 22.09 7.62
C THR A 124 10.54 22.47 8.32
N LYS A 125 10.73 21.98 9.54
CA LYS A 125 11.91 22.30 10.36
C LYS A 125 13.06 21.36 10.03
N ASP A 126 14.24 21.93 9.72
CA ASP A 126 15.46 21.18 9.43
C ASP A 126 15.26 20.11 8.34
N ALA A 127 14.51 20.48 7.29
CA ALA A 127 14.29 19.64 6.10
C ALA A 127 15.61 19.41 5.36
N PHE A 128 15.82 18.21 4.83
CA PHE A 128 16.96 17.94 3.96
C PHE A 128 16.62 18.33 2.52
N ALA A 129 17.57 18.98 1.82
CA ALA A 129 17.47 19.12 0.38
C ALA A 129 17.91 17.83 -0.34
N ASP A 130 17.56 17.73 -1.63
CA ASP A 130 18.06 16.67 -2.50
C ASP A 130 19.61 16.68 -2.54
N GLY A 131 20.22 15.51 -2.32
CA GLY A 131 21.68 15.36 -2.19
C GLY A 131 22.25 15.71 -0.81
N GLU A 132 21.44 16.17 0.16
CA GLU A 132 21.90 16.47 1.52
C GLU A 132 21.55 15.38 2.54
N LEU A 133 20.63 14.47 2.20
CA LEU A 133 20.21 13.39 3.09
C LEU A 133 21.41 12.49 3.45
N PRO A 134 21.68 12.21 4.75
CA PRO A 134 22.79 11.35 5.12
C PRO A 134 22.64 9.94 4.55
N ALA A 135 23.69 9.42 3.89
CA ALA A 135 23.69 8.10 3.27
C ALA A 135 23.24 6.97 4.19
N PHE A 136 23.54 7.05 5.50
CA PHE A 136 23.05 6.02 6.43
C PHE A 136 21.52 5.96 6.50
N VAL A 137 20.80 7.08 6.35
CA VAL A 137 19.33 7.12 6.28
C VAL A 137 18.84 6.47 4.99
N ALA A 138 19.47 6.79 3.86
CA ALA A 138 19.17 6.13 2.59
C ALA A 138 19.38 4.61 2.68
N THR A 139 20.42 4.16 3.37
CA THR A 139 20.65 2.73 3.59
C THR A 139 19.65 2.07 4.55
N ILE A 140 19.09 2.81 5.53
CA ILE A 140 17.98 2.32 6.36
C ILE A 140 16.76 2.04 5.46
N HIS A 141 16.40 2.98 4.59
CA HIS A 141 15.32 2.80 3.61
C HIS A 141 15.56 1.57 2.72
N LYS A 142 16.77 1.45 2.14
CA LYS A 142 17.14 0.31 1.27
C LYS A 142 17.08 -1.03 2.01
N ALA A 143 17.53 -1.08 3.27
CA ALA A 143 17.44 -2.28 4.10
C ALA A 143 16.00 -2.64 4.49
N ALA A 144 15.14 -1.64 4.71
CA ALA A 144 13.74 -1.81 5.06
C ALA A 144 12.88 -2.27 3.87
N LEU A 145 13.20 -1.80 2.66
CA LEU A 145 12.33 -1.88 1.49
C LEU A 145 11.86 -3.30 1.18
N GLY A 146 12.77 -4.28 1.17
CA GLY A 146 12.42 -5.68 0.92
C GLY A 146 11.61 -6.29 2.07
N LEU A 147 11.86 -5.86 3.31
CA LEU A 147 11.18 -6.37 4.49
C LEU A 147 9.74 -5.85 4.61
N VAL A 148 9.46 -4.61 4.20
CA VAL A 148 8.08 -4.07 4.14
C VAL A 148 7.20 -4.97 3.27
N ASN A 149 7.64 -5.23 2.04
CA ASN A 149 6.90 -6.11 1.12
C ASN A 149 6.77 -7.53 1.68
N ALA A 150 7.84 -8.11 2.22
CA ALA A 150 7.80 -9.44 2.81
C ALA A 150 6.81 -9.56 3.99
N ALA A 151 6.85 -8.60 4.92
CA ALA A 151 5.95 -8.57 6.07
C ALA A 151 4.49 -8.38 5.63
N GLN A 152 4.25 -7.51 4.65
CA GLN A 152 2.93 -7.29 4.07
C GLN A 152 2.35 -8.54 3.41
N VAL A 153 3.14 -9.23 2.57
CA VAL A 153 2.72 -10.46 1.88
C VAL A 153 2.44 -11.56 2.91
N MET A 154 3.30 -11.71 3.93
CA MET A 154 3.10 -12.68 5.00
C MET A 154 1.83 -12.39 5.81
N LEU A 155 1.62 -11.12 6.21
CA LEU A 155 0.43 -10.68 6.93
C LEU A 155 -0.84 -10.97 6.14
N THR A 156 -0.86 -10.58 4.85
CA THR A 156 -2.00 -10.79 3.95
C THR A 156 -2.32 -12.28 3.76
N LYS A 157 -1.29 -13.10 3.52
CA LYS A 157 -1.45 -14.55 3.34
C LYS A 157 -1.95 -15.21 4.63
N HIS A 158 -1.39 -14.84 5.78
CA HIS A 158 -1.86 -15.33 7.08
C HIS A 158 -3.32 -14.94 7.32
N LEU A 159 -3.71 -13.71 7.01
CA LEU A 159 -5.09 -13.23 7.15
C LEU A 159 -6.05 -14.05 6.27
N VAL A 160 -5.82 -14.10 4.95
CA VAL A 160 -6.70 -14.80 4.00
C VAL A 160 -6.77 -16.31 4.26
N MET A 161 -5.69 -16.91 4.75
CA MET A 161 -5.67 -18.33 5.14
C MET A 161 -6.30 -18.60 6.51
N GLY A 162 -6.78 -17.58 7.23
CA GLY A 162 -7.32 -17.71 8.58
C GLY A 162 -6.27 -18.06 9.65
N ARG A 163 -4.98 -17.91 9.33
CA ARG A 163 -3.82 -18.23 10.17
C ARG A 163 -3.27 -17.02 10.93
N TYR A 164 -3.81 -15.82 10.69
CA TYR A 164 -3.44 -14.65 11.46
C TYR A 164 -3.76 -14.88 12.94
N ASN A 165 -2.82 -14.47 13.78
CA ASN A 165 -2.94 -14.49 15.23
C ASN A 165 -2.13 -13.32 15.78
N ARG A 166 -2.84 -12.39 16.42
CA ARG A 166 -2.28 -11.19 17.07
C ARG A 166 -1.28 -11.51 18.20
N ASN A 167 -1.20 -12.76 18.65
CA ASN A 167 -0.32 -13.21 19.72
C ASN A 167 0.76 -14.19 19.20
N THR A 168 1.00 -14.26 17.89
CA THR A 168 2.12 -15.06 17.37
C THR A 168 3.35 -14.17 17.21
N SER A 169 4.41 -14.51 17.93
CA SER A 169 5.72 -13.88 17.77
C SER A 169 6.33 -14.25 16.42
N ILE A 170 7.20 -13.38 15.90
CA ILE A 170 7.95 -13.68 14.69
C ILE A 170 9.13 -14.57 15.02
N ASP A 171 9.21 -15.68 14.29
CA ASP A 171 10.41 -16.50 14.21
C ASP A 171 11.27 -16.08 13.00
N VAL A 172 12.52 -15.70 13.27
CA VAL A 172 13.45 -15.16 12.27
C VAL A 172 13.71 -16.15 11.14
N GLU A 173 13.90 -17.43 11.47
CA GLU A 173 14.17 -18.47 10.47
C GLU A 173 12.94 -18.76 9.62
N SER A 174 11.77 -18.85 10.23
CA SER A 174 10.48 -19.04 9.54
C SER A 174 10.18 -17.87 8.61
N PHE A 175 10.44 -16.62 9.03
CA PHE A 175 10.28 -15.45 8.18
C PHE A 175 11.26 -15.48 7.00
N TYR A 176 12.54 -15.80 7.25
CA TYR A 176 13.53 -15.90 6.17
C TYR A 176 13.14 -16.99 5.15
N LEU A 177 12.73 -18.17 5.63
CA LEU A 177 12.28 -19.28 4.78
C LEU A 177 11.02 -18.93 4.01
N PHE A 178 10.09 -18.17 4.60
CA PHE A 178 8.93 -17.64 3.91
C PHE A 178 9.37 -16.77 2.71
N VAL A 179 10.30 -15.84 2.91
CA VAL A 179 10.81 -14.96 1.84
C VAL A 179 11.48 -15.77 0.71
N GLU A 180 12.24 -16.82 1.03
CA GLU A 180 12.80 -17.73 0.01
C GLU A 180 11.71 -18.48 -0.77
N ASN A 181 10.76 -19.10 -0.05
CA ASN A 181 9.73 -19.96 -0.65
C ASN A 181 8.78 -19.17 -1.55
N GLU A 182 8.42 -17.95 -1.14
CA GLU A 182 7.59 -17.04 -1.94
C GLU A 182 8.41 -16.26 -2.98
N LYS A 183 9.71 -16.54 -3.11
CA LYS A 183 10.65 -15.92 -4.06
C LYS A 183 10.71 -14.39 -3.94
N LEU A 184 10.48 -13.85 -2.74
CA LEU A 184 10.43 -12.41 -2.48
C LEU A 184 11.81 -11.75 -2.49
N PHE A 185 12.89 -12.52 -2.63
CA PHE A 185 14.21 -12.00 -2.96
C PHE A 185 14.39 -11.62 -4.43
N ILE A 186 13.43 -11.94 -5.31
CA ILE A 186 13.51 -11.65 -6.73
C ILE A 186 12.58 -10.47 -7.04
N GLY A 187 13.16 -9.29 -7.23
CA GLY A 187 12.42 -8.09 -7.65
C GLY A 187 12.14 -8.08 -9.16
N PRO A 188 11.46 -7.04 -9.66
CA PRO A 188 11.17 -6.90 -11.10
C PRO A 188 12.42 -6.83 -11.97
N TRP A 189 13.46 -6.12 -11.53
CA TRP A 189 14.66 -5.83 -12.33
C TRP A 189 15.94 -6.46 -11.78
N GLU A 190 15.99 -6.71 -10.48
CA GLU A 190 17.17 -7.23 -9.78
C GLU A 190 16.76 -8.23 -8.71
N VAL A 191 17.74 -8.95 -8.17
CA VAL A 191 17.58 -9.72 -6.92
C VAL A 191 18.07 -8.91 -5.73
N CYS A 192 17.52 -9.20 -4.55
CA CYS A 192 17.93 -8.59 -3.29
C CYS A 192 19.43 -8.75 -3.07
N ALA A 193 20.10 -7.66 -2.68
CA ALA A 193 21.54 -7.65 -2.43
C ALA A 193 21.95 -8.00 -0.99
N GLY A 194 21.03 -7.91 -0.03
CA GLY A 194 21.36 -8.17 1.39
C GLY A 194 21.82 -9.60 1.63
N THR A 195 22.94 -9.80 2.33
CA THR A 195 23.43 -11.15 2.65
C THR A 195 22.43 -11.88 3.57
N PRO A 196 22.37 -13.23 3.56
CA PRO A 196 21.53 -13.98 4.50
C PRO A 196 21.79 -13.61 5.97
N ASN A 197 23.05 -13.37 6.33
CA ASN A 197 23.42 -12.99 7.70
C ASN A 197 22.88 -11.61 8.07
N GLN A 198 23.00 -10.60 7.21
CA GLN A 198 22.47 -9.26 7.46
C GLN A 198 20.96 -9.26 7.62
N ILE A 199 20.24 -9.99 6.76
CA ILE A 199 18.78 -10.09 6.84
C ILE A 199 18.38 -10.71 8.19
N LYS A 200 19.02 -11.83 8.57
CA LYS A 200 18.74 -12.50 9.84
C LYS A 200 19.14 -11.66 11.05
N GLU A 201 20.26 -10.93 10.97
CA GLU A 201 20.71 -10.03 12.03
C GLU A 201 19.72 -8.89 12.25
N LEU A 202 19.27 -8.22 11.17
CA LEU A 202 18.26 -7.18 11.27
C LEU A 202 16.92 -7.72 11.80
N LEU A 203 16.47 -8.89 11.34
CA LEU A 203 15.27 -9.54 11.87
C LEU A 203 15.39 -9.87 13.36
N LYS A 204 16.56 -10.34 13.83
CA LYS A 204 16.83 -10.57 15.26
C LYS A 204 16.77 -9.29 16.08
N ILE A 205 17.31 -8.18 15.55
CA ILE A 205 17.17 -6.87 16.17
C ILE A 205 15.69 -6.53 16.28
N LEU A 206 14.95 -6.59 15.17
CA LEU A 206 13.53 -6.21 15.11
C LEU A 206 12.62 -7.08 15.99
N SER A 207 12.92 -8.38 16.15
CA SER A 207 12.12 -9.32 16.94
C SER A 207 12.51 -9.38 18.42
N SER A 208 13.55 -8.66 18.85
CA SER A 208 14.00 -8.65 20.24
C SER A 208 13.01 -7.91 21.15
N ASN A 209 12.96 -8.28 22.43
CA ASN A 209 12.18 -7.58 23.45
C ASN A 209 13.02 -6.65 24.34
N GLN A 210 14.32 -6.50 24.05
CA GLN A 210 15.22 -5.69 24.88
C GLN A 210 14.99 -4.19 24.67
N VAL A 211 14.79 -3.40 25.71
CA VAL A 211 14.71 -1.94 25.56
C VAL A 211 16.11 -1.34 25.60
N ASP A 212 16.42 -0.46 24.66
CA ASP A 212 17.64 0.34 24.58
C ASP A 212 17.26 1.84 24.54
N ASN A 213 18.07 2.66 25.18
CA ASN A 213 17.92 4.13 25.21
C ASN A 213 18.70 4.81 24.08
N SER A 214 19.11 4.06 23.06
CA SER A 214 19.71 4.60 21.84
C SER A 214 18.80 5.66 21.20
N GLN A 215 19.43 6.64 20.56
CA GLN A 215 18.74 7.73 19.87
C GLN A 215 19.09 7.71 18.39
N ILE A 216 18.17 8.22 17.57
CA ILE A 216 18.41 8.54 16.17
C ILE A 216 18.60 10.06 16.11
N PRO A 217 19.83 10.59 15.95
CA PRO A 217 20.09 12.03 16.07
C PRO A 217 19.25 12.92 15.14
N LEU A 218 18.77 12.37 14.01
CA LEU A 218 17.99 13.09 13.01
C LEU A 218 16.49 13.13 13.31
N ILE A 219 16.01 12.33 14.26
CA ILE A 219 14.60 12.25 14.67
C ILE A 219 14.50 12.76 16.12
N PRO A 220 14.41 14.09 16.32
CA PRO A 220 14.44 14.67 17.66
C PRO A 220 13.20 14.34 18.50
N ASN A 221 12.08 14.01 17.85
CA ASN A 221 10.85 13.61 18.51
C ASN A 221 10.32 12.29 17.90
N LEU A 222 10.62 11.18 18.57
CA LEU A 222 10.17 9.85 18.16
C LEU A 222 8.65 9.68 18.25
N GLU A 223 7.97 10.37 19.16
CA GLU A 223 6.52 10.31 19.29
C GLU A 223 5.83 10.92 18.06
N SER A 224 6.23 12.15 17.68
CA SER A 224 5.76 12.78 16.45
C SER A 224 6.08 11.92 15.23
N TYR A 225 7.29 11.36 15.15
CA TYR A 225 7.66 10.47 14.06
C TYR A 225 6.77 9.22 13.99
N PHE A 226 6.51 8.57 15.12
CA PHE A 226 5.62 7.40 15.15
C PHE A 226 4.15 7.75 14.88
N HIS A 227 3.70 8.98 15.19
CA HIS A 227 2.39 9.45 14.74
C HIS A 227 2.34 9.52 13.22
N TYR A 228 3.34 10.13 12.58
CA TYR A 228 3.48 10.15 11.12
C TYR A 228 3.48 8.74 10.52
N ILE A 229 4.30 7.83 11.07
CA ILE A 229 4.35 6.43 10.64
C ILE A 229 2.99 5.74 10.79
N THR A 230 2.26 6.00 11.87
CA THR A 230 0.94 5.39 12.08
C THR A 230 -0.07 5.85 11.02
N GLN A 231 -0.07 7.14 10.65
CA GLN A 231 -0.95 7.61 9.58
C GLN A 231 -0.58 7.02 8.21
N ALA A 232 0.71 6.90 7.91
CA ALA A 232 1.18 6.26 6.69
C ALA A 232 0.86 4.75 6.68
N GLU A 233 1.01 4.07 7.81
CA GLU A 233 0.65 2.65 7.98
C GLU A 233 -0.84 2.40 7.72
N LYS A 234 -1.72 3.27 8.25
CA LYS A 234 -3.18 3.21 8.00
C LYS A 234 -3.48 3.27 6.50
N VAL A 235 -2.87 4.22 5.79
CA VAL A 235 -3.01 4.40 4.35
C VAL A 235 -2.60 3.15 3.59
N VAL A 236 -1.37 2.68 3.82
CA VAL A 236 -0.79 1.56 3.05
C VAL A 236 -1.58 0.28 3.30
N LEU A 237 -1.92 -0.03 4.57
CA LEU A 237 -2.68 -1.23 4.89
C LEU A 237 -4.13 -1.18 4.41
N LEU A 238 -4.76 0.00 4.39
CA LEU A 238 -6.08 0.16 3.82
C LEU A 238 -6.08 -0.19 2.33
N ASP A 239 -5.10 0.28 1.56
CA ASP A 239 -4.99 -0.11 0.14
C ASP A 239 -4.73 -1.60 -0.03
N ASN A 240 -3.82 -2.16 0.78
CA ASN A 240 -3.48 -3.58 0.70
C ASN A 240 -4.66 -4.50 1.03
N PHE A 241 -5.49 -4.12 1.99
CA PHE A 241 -6.67 -4.90 2.38
C PHE A 241 -7.96 -4.45 1.72
N PHE A 242 -7.93 -3.43 0.86
CA PHE A 242 -9.13 -2.87 0.24
C PHE A 242 -9.96 -3.93 -0.48
N SER A 243 -9.33 -4.81 -1.25
CA SER A 243 -10.03 -5.92 -1.93
C SER A 243 -10.70 -6.90 -0.95
N ILE A 244 -10.06 -7.18 0.19
CA ILE A 244 -10.61 -8.06 1.22
C ILE A 244 -11.81 -7.38 1.90
N ILE A 245 -11.66 -6.10 2.24
CA ILE A 245 -12.75 -5.27 2.80
C ILE A 245 -13.93 -5.24 1.81
N PHE A 246 -13.65 -4.99 0.53
CA PHE A 246 -14.65 -4.96 -0.52
C PHE A 246 -15.38 -6.29 -0.64
N TYR A 247 -14.65 -7.41 -0.64
CA TYR A 247 -15.24 -8.76 -0.64
C TYR A 247 -16.23 -8.95 0.52
N PHE A 248 -15.86 -8.57 1.75
CA PHE A 248 -16.75 -8.70 2.91
C PHE A 248 -17.89 -7.67 2.94
N SER A 249 -17.74 -6.52 2.25
CA SER A 249 -18.80 -5.50 2.15
C SER A 249 -19.99 -5.93 1.28
N LEU A 250 -19.76 -6.91 0.41
CA LEU A 250 -20.78 -7.54 -0.41
C LEU A 250 -21.47 -8.60 0.46
N SER A 251 -22.59 -8.24 1.09
CA SER A 251 -23.30 -9.03 2.12
C SER A 251 -23.82 -10.42 1.67
N GLU A 252 -23.61 -10.80 0.41
CA GLU A 252 -24.06 -12.05 -0.24
C GLU A 252 -23.01 -12.57 -1.26
N SER A 253 -21.72 -12.35 -0.97
CA SER A 253 -20.62 -12.02 -1.92
C SER A 253 -20.20 -13.01 -3.00
N SER A 254 -20.23 -14.34 -2.80
CA SER A 254 -19.54 -15.24 -3.74
C SER A 254 -20.16 -15.21 -5.15
N ASN A 255 -21.49 -15.23 -5.22
CA ASN A 255 -22.20 -15.32 -6.49
C ASN A 255 -22.11 -14.04 -7.31
N ARG A 256 -22.05 -12.86 -6.67
CA ARG A 256 -22.04 -11.58 -7.37
C ARG A 256 -20.67 -11.27 -8.00
N LEU A 257 -19.57 -11.50 -7.28
CA LEU A 257 -18.23 -11.34 -7.86
C LEU A 257 -17.95 -12.38 -8.95
N THR A 258 -18.38 -13.63 -8.75
CA THR A 258 -18.33 -14.64 -9.80
C THR A 258 -19.13 -14.21 -11.04
N SER A 259 -20.31 -13.63 -10.84
CA SER A 259 -21.14 -13.11 -11.94
C SER A 259 -20.48 -11.91 -12.62
N LEU A 260 -19.85 -11.01 -11.87
CA LEU A 260 -19.05 -9.92 -12.43
C LEU A 260 -17.96 -10.45 -13.35
N PHE A 261 -17.14 -11.39 -12.89
CA PHE A 261 -16.07 -11.94 -13.71
C PHE A 261 -16.63 -12.66 -14.94
N LYS A 262 -17.75 -13.38 -14.83
CA LYS A 262 -18.45 -13.94 -15.99
C LYS A 262 -18.91 -12.86 -16.98
N ILE A 263 -19.50 -11.76 -16.50
CA ILE A 263 -19.92 -10.63 -17.34
C ILE A 263 -18.71 -10.02 -18.04
N LEU A 264 -17.62 -9.76 -17.32
CA LEU A 264 -16.40 -9.18 -17.88
C LEU A 264 -15.70 -10.11 -18.88
N TYR A 265 -15.64 -11.42 -18.60
CA TYR A 265 -14.93 -12.40 -19.44
C TYR A 265 -15.76 -12.98 -20.59
N SER A 266 -17.09 -13.00 -20.50
CA SER A 266 -17.98 -13.50 -21.57
C SER A 266 -17.94 -12.66 -22.85
N GLN A 267 -17.35 -11.47 -22.78
CA GLN A 267 -17.50 -10.46 -23.82
C GLN A 267 -16.46 -10.56 -24.94
N GLU A 268 -15.40 -11.38 -24.84
CA GLU A 268 -14.36 -11.41 -25.88
C GLU A 268 -13.66 -12.80 -26.04
N GLU A 269 -14.09 -13.59 -27.02
CA GLU A 269 -13.42 -14.84 -27.40
C GLU A 269 -12.05 -14.63 -28.09
N ASN A 270 -11.79 -13.43 -28.65
CA ASN A 270 -10.62 -13.19 -29.51
C ASN A 270 -9.70 -12.01 -29.09
N ASN A 271 -10.02 -11.32 -28.01
CA ASN A 271 -9.15 -10.31 -27.41
C ASN A 271 -9.32 -10.47 -25.90
N ARG A 272 -8.25 -10.62 -25.14
CA ARG A 272 -8.29 -10.39 -23.69
C ARG A 272 -7.59 -9.05 -23.44
N PRO A 273 -8.17 -7.89 -23.78
CA PRO A 273 -7.58 -6.59 -23.49
C PRO A 273 -7.32 -6.45 -21.99
N PHE A 274 -8.13 -7.13 -21.18
CA PHE A 274 -8.01 -7.06 -19.74
C PHE A 274 -6.89 -7.93 -19.16
N ALA A 275 -6.49 -9.06 -19.75
CA ALA A 275 -5.52 -9.95 -19.08
C ALA A 275 -4.16 -9.28 -18.79
N ASN A 276 -3.75 -8.31 -19.62
CA ASN A 276 -2.51 -7.54 -19.43
C ASN A 276 -2.75 -6.18 -18.76
N GLU A 277 -4.00 -5.75 -18.57
CA GLU A 277 -4.42 -4.47 -17.98
C GLU A 277 -5.24 -4.63 -16.70
N LEU A 278 -5.42 -5.86 -16.20
CA LEU A 278 -6.12 -6.11 -14.95
C LEU A 278 -5.32 -5.42 -13.84
N SER A 279 -5.98 -4.53 -13.13
CA SER A 279 -5.42 -3.89 -11.96
C SER A 279 -4.92 -4.92 -10.96
N MET A 280 -3.87 -4.59 -10.19
CA MET A 280 -3.44 -5.45 -9.07
C MET A 280 -4.60 -5.79 -8.15
N GLU A 281 -5.55 -4.86 -7.99
CA GLU A 281 -6.75 -5.03 -7.16
C GLU A 281 -7.70 -6.09 -7.71
N LEU A 282 -7.94 -6.12 -9.03
CA LEU A 282 -8.76 -7.14 -9.67
C LEU A 282 -8.07 -8.48 -9.73
N GLN A 283 -6.76 -8.51 -10.04
CA GLN A 283 -5.98 -9.75 -9.97
C GLN A 283 -6.05 -10.32 -8.56
N PHE A 284 -5.95 -9.45 -7.56
CA PHE A 284 -6.09 -9.86 -6.16
C PHE A 284 -7.50 -10.36 -5.84
N LEU A 285 -8.57 -9.69 -6.30
CA LEU A 285 -9.94 -10.20 -6.14
C LEU A 285 -10.11 -11.56 -6.83
N ASP A 286 -9.62 -11.73 -8.06
CA ASP A 286 -9.70 -12.99 -8.81
C ASP A 286 -8.93 -14.13 -8.13
N LEU A 287 -7.83 -13.81 -7.44
CA LEU A 287 -7.03 -14.79 -6.67
C LEU A 287 -7.59 -15.07 -5.27
N VAL A 288 -8.08 -14.04 -4.57
CA VAL A 288 -8.47 -14.14 -3.15
C VAL A 288 -9.92 -14.53 -2.98
N CYS A 289 -10.83 -14.08 -3.84
CA CYS A 289 -12.24 -14.42 -3.73
C CYS A 289 -12.49 -15.93 -3.76
N PRO A 290 -11.88 -16.74 -4.68
CA PRO A 290 -12.03 -18.19 -4.63
C PRO A 290 -11.54 -18.80 -3.32
N LEU A 291 -10.38 -18.34 -2.81
CA LEU A 291 -9.82 -18.83 -1.55
C LEU A 291 -10.72 -18.54 -0.35
N LEU A 292 -11.38 -17.39 -0.34
CA LEU A 292 -12.36 -17.01 0.68
C LEU A 292 -13.66 -17.77 0.47
N ASP A 293 -14.13 -17.95 -0.77
CA ASP A 293 -15.37 -18.65 -1.09
C ASP A 293 -15.38 -20.10 -0.62
N GLU A 294 -14.22 -20.78 -0.67
CA GLU A 294 -14.00 -22.13 -0.12
C GLU A 294 -14.03 -22.21 1.42
N LYS A 295 -14.04 -21.09 2.13
CA LYS A 295 -14.04 -21.06 3.60
C LYS A 295 -15.45 -21.22 4.16
N GLU A 296 -15.53 -21.94 5.28
CA GLU A 296 -16.75 -22.03 6.07
C GLU A 296 -17.17 -20.66 6.61
N PRO A 297 -18.47 -20.40 6.85
CA PRO A 297 -18.95 -19.11 7.35
C PRO A 297 -18.25 -18.64 8.64
N THR A 298 -17.95 -19.57 9.55
CA THR A 298 -17.23 -19.27 10.81
C THR A 298 -15.77 -18.84 10.56
N GLN A 299 -15.12 -19.41 9.54
CA GLN A 299 -13.77 -19.02 9.14
C GLN A 299 -13.79 -17.64 8.46
N LYS A 300 -14.77 -17.36 7.59
CA LYS A 300 -14.97 -16.04 6.98
C LYS A 300 -15.15 -14.96 8.04
N GLU A 301 -15.99 -15.23 9.04
CA GLU A 301 -16.21 -14.30 10.15
C GLU A 301 -14.93 -14.10 10.97
N LYS A 302 -14.18 -15.17 11.26
CA LYS A 302 -12.85 -15.02 11.90
C LYS A 302 -11.93 -14.10 11.09
N ILE A 303 -11.83 -14.29 9.77
CA ILE A 303 -10.98 -13.44 8.90
C ILE A 303 -11.44 -11.98 8.96
N ARG A 304 -12.76 -11.74 8.94
CA ARG A 304 -13.33 -10.39 9.10
C ARG A 304 -12.94 -9.78 10.45
N GLN A 305 -13.06 -10.53 11.54
CA GLN A 305 -12.69 -10.06 12.88
C GLN A 305 -11.18 -9.83 13.01
N ASP A 306 -10.36 -10.70 12.42
CA ASP A 306 -8.91 -10.55 12.35
C ASP A 306 -8.54 -9.26 11.60
N LEU A 307 -9.19 -8.97 10.47
CA LEU A 307 -8.99 -7.74 9.71
C LEU A 307 -9.37 -6.49 10.52
N ILE A 308 -10.51 -6.51 11.22
CA ILE A 308 -10.91 -5.42 12.12
C ILE A 308 -9.87 -5.26 13.25
N SER A 309 -9.38 -6.37 13.81
CA SER A 309 -8.39 -6.34 14.89
C SER A 309 -7.05 -5.73 14.47
N ILE A 310 -6.61 -5.97 13.23
CA ILE A 310 -5.40 -5.33 12.67
C ILE A 310 -5.57 -3.81 12.69
N PHE A 311 -6.71 -3.31 12.22
CA PHE A 311 -6.97 -1.88 12.22
C PHE A 311 -7.16 -1.31 13.63
N LEU A 312 -7.78 -2.03 14.57
CA LEU A 312 -7.80 -1.65 16.00
C LEU A 312 -6.39 -1.47 16.58
N ASP A 313 -5.48 -2.40 16.27
CA ASP A 313 -4.12 -2.40 16.82
C ASP A 313 -3.23 -1.29 16.23
N ILE A 314 -3.58 -0.76 15.05
CA ILE A 314 -2.93 0.40 14.42
C ILE A 314 -3.59 1.69 14.88
N ASP A 315 -4.91 1.68 14.96
CA ASP A 315 -5.77 2.83 15.11
C ASP A 315 -6.48 2.85 16.46
N GLY A 316 -5.81 3.45 17.45
CA GLY A 316 -6.41 3.67 18.77
C GLY A 316 -7.61 4.63 18.78
N LYS A 317 -7.94 5.28 17.65
CA LYS A 317 -9.08 6.21 17.51
C LYS A 317 -10.30 5.58 16.81
N GLU A 318 -10.19 4.32 16.36
CA GLU A 318 -11.26 3.60 15.66
C GLU A 318 -11.72 4.25 14.33
N ASP A 319 -10.95 5.15 13.71
CA ASP A 319 -11.32 5.85 12.48
C ASP A 319 -11.67 4.87 11.35
N ILE A 320 -10.81 3.86 11.15
CA ILE A 320 -11.00 2.82 10.12
C ILE A 320 -12.19 1.93 10.44
N ILE A 321 -12.45 1.67 11.71
CA ILE A 321 -13.52 0.78 12.14
C ILE A 321 -14.86 1.46 11.98
N ASN A 322 -14.93 2.75 12.33
CA ASN A 322 -16.08 3.59 12.06
C ASN A 322 -16.40 3.60 10.57
N LEU A 323 -15.37 3.70 9.71
CA LEU A 323 -15.51 3.57 8.27
C LEU A 323 -16.08 2.19 7.85
N LEU A 324 -15.59 1.10 8.44
CA LEU A 324 -16.05 -0.28 8.15
C LEU A 324 -17.45 -0.58 8.69
N ASN A 325 -17.86 0.05 9.79
CA ASN A 325 -19.10 -0.26 10.53
C ASN A 325 -20.26 0.70 10.24
N GLN A 326 -20.03 1.82 9.53
CA GLN A 326 -21.10 2.73 9.11
C GLN A 326 -22.14 1.97 8.26
N ASP A 327 -23.32 1.75 8.84
CA ASP A 327 -24.47 1.15 8.16
C ASP A 327 -25.06 2.15 7.17
N GLU A 328 -24.72 1.96 5.90
CA GLU A 328 -25.18 2.79 4.79
C GLU A 328 -26.24 2.09 3.94
N ARG A 329 -26.95 1.08 4.49
CA ARG A 329 -27.92 0.29 3.71
C ARG A 329 -28.97 1.14 2.99
N ASP A 330 -29.44 2.21 3.61
CA ASP A 330 -30.44 3.10 2.99
C ASP A 330 -29.82 3.99 1.89
N GLN A 331 -28.62 4.51 2.12
CA GLN A 331 -27.86 5.28 1.13
C GLN A 331 -27.49 4.42 -0.07
N GLU A 332 -27.02 3.20 0.17
CA GLU A 332 -26.71 2.19 -0.84
C GLU A 332 -27.92 1.87 -1.71
N LYS A 333 -29.08 1.58 -1.11
CA LYS A 333 -30.32 1.31 -1.85
C LYS A 333 -30.71 2.49 -2.74
N ASN A 334 -30.60 3.72 -2.21
CA ASN A 334 -30.92 4.91 -2.99
C ASN A 334 -29.93 5.12 -4.14
N TYR A 335 -28.63 4.98 -3.89
CA TYR A 335 -27.60 5.11 -4.92
C TYR A 335 -27.73 4.03 -5.99
N PHE A 336 -28.00 2.79 -5.60
CA PHE A 336 -28.27 1.70 -6.52
C PHE A 336 -29.45 2.03 -7.42
N ARG A 337 -30.58 2.47 -6.85
CA ARG A 337 -31.75 2.87 -7.63
C ARG A 337 -31.42 3.96 -8.65
N LEU A 338 -30.76 5.04 -8.21
CA LEU A 338 -30.40 6.17 -9.07
C LEU A 338 -29.41 5.77 -10.17
N ALA A 339 -28.38 4.99 -9.84
CA ALA A 339 -27.41 4.49 -10.81
C ALA A 339 -28.06 3.53 -11.81
N PHE A 340 -28.94 2.64 -11.34
CA PHE A 340 -29.64 1.72 -12.22
C PHE A 340 -30.57 2.44 -13.18
N GLU A 341 -31.36 3.42 -12.70
CA GLU A 341 -32.18 4.29 -13.55
C GLU A 341 -31.35 5.05 -14.60
N PHE A 342 -30.17 5.55 -14.22
CA PHE A 342 -29.24 6.22 -15.13
C PHE A 342 -28.76 5.27 -16.24
N PHE A 343 -28.23 4.10 -15.87
CA PHE A 343 -27.69 3.13 -16.85
C PHE A 343 -28.77 2.40 -17.66
N ALA A 344 -29.99 2.26 -17.14
CA ALA A 344 -31.11 1.68 -17.85
C ALA A 344 -31.82 2.67 -18.79
N SER A 345 -31.48 3.96 -18.73
CA SER A 345 -32.08 4.97 -19.60
C SER A 345 -31.62 4.84 -21.05
N ASP A 346 -32.51 5.13 -21.99
CA ASP A 346 -32.18 5.16 -23.43
C ASP A 346 -31.16 6.25 -23.80
N GLN A 347 -30.89 7.19 -22.88
CA GLN A 347 -29.93 8.27 -23.03
C GLN A 347 -28.49 7.83 -22.78
N VAL A 348 -28.30 6.74 -22.04
CA VAL A 348 -26.98 6.19 -21.71
C VAL A 348 -26.68 5.03 -22.66
N ARG A 349 -25.72 5.24 -23.54
CA ARG A 349 -25.23 4.21 -24.46
C ARG A 349 -24.25 3.32 -23.72
N ILE A 350 -24.74 2.25 -23.12
CA ILE A 350 -23.87 1.14 -22.72
C ILE A 350 -23.36 0.50 -24.00
N SER A 351 -22.05 0.25 -24.07
CA SER A 351 -21.35 -0.30 -25.24
C SER A 351 -22.04 -1.55 -25.82
N ARG A 352 -22.76 -2.31 -24.99
CA ARG A 352 -23.52 -3.51 -25.35
C ARG A 352 -24.84 -3.60 -24.57
N LYS A 353 -25.89 -4.15 -25.19
CA LYS A 353 -27.14 -4.49 -24.50
C LYS A 353 -26.88 -5.64 -23.53
N LEU A 354 -26.78 -5.33 -22.25
CA LEU A 354 -26.72 -6.34 -21.19
C LEU A 354 -28.15 -6.82 -20.86
N PRO A 355 -28.34 -8.13 -20.56
CA PRO A 355 -29.53 -8.58 -19.85
C PRO A 355 -29.75 -7.76 -18.58
N LYS A 356 -31.01 -7.51 -18.22
CA LYS A 356 -31.36 -6.69 -17.05
C LYS A 356 -30.64 -7.15 -15.77
N ASN A 357 -30.57 -8.47 -15.54
CA ASN A 357 -29.94 -9.04 -14.36
C ASN A 357 -28.42 -8.80 -14.31
N ASP A 358 -27.75 -8.82 -15.47
CA ASP A 358 -26.32 -8.56 -15.56
C ASP A 358 -26.03 -7.09 -15.30
N LEU A 359 -26.85 -6.19 -15.87
CA LEU A 359 -26.77 -4.76 -15.60
C LEU A 359 -27.01 -4.46 -14.12
N GLU A 360 -28.03 -5.06 -13.53
CA GLU A 360 -28.34 -4.92 -12.10
C GLU A 360 -27.16 -5.38 -11.23
N THR A 361 -26.57 -6.52 -11.53
CA THR A 361 -25.39 -7.04 -10.82
C THR A 361 -24.20 -6.07 -10.93
N LEU A 362 -23.93 -5.58 -12.13
CA LEU A 362 -22.81 -4.69 -12.40
C LEU A 362 -22.98 -3.34 -11.68
N VAL A 363 -24.17 -2.73 -11.79
CA VAL A 363 -24.50 -1.46 -11.12
C VAL A 363 -24.43 -1.61 -9.60
N TYR A 364 -24.93 -2.71 -9.05
CA TYR A 364 -24.83 -2.99 -7.62
C TYR A 364 -23.37 -3.03 -7.14
N ILE A 365 -22.53 -3.79 -7.83
CA ILE A 365 -21.10 -3.91 -7.51
C ILE A 365 -20.41 -2.56 -7.64
N LEU A 366 -20.69 -1.82 -8.72
CA LEU A 366 -20.14 -0.48 -8.94
C LEU A 366 -20.50 0.46 -7.79
N VAL A 367 -21.78 0.53 -7.40
CA VAL A 367 -22.23 1.42 -6.31
C VAL A 367 -21.57 1.04 -4.98
N LYS A 368 -21.53 -0.26 -4.65
CA LYS A 368 -20.82 -0.76 -3.46
C LYS A 368 -19.36 -0.35 -3.44
N TYR A 369 -18.70 -0.52 -4.58
CA TYR A 369 -17.29 -0.16 -4.75
C TYR A 369 -17.08 1.34 -4.54
N LEU A 370 -17.90 2.18 -5.19
CA LEU A 370 -17.79 3.63 -5.11
C LEU A 370 -18.00 4.14 -3.69
N ILE A 371 -18.99 3.62 -2.96
CA ILE A 371 -19.22 3.96 -1.56
C ILE A 371 -17.98 3.66 -0.71
N LEU A 372 -17.42 2.45 -0.85
CA LEU A 372 -16.24 2.04 -0.10
C LEU A 372 -15.00 2.86 -0.48
N GLU A 373 -14.84 3.19 -1.76
CA GLU A 373 -13.75 4.03 -2.23
C GLU A 373 -13.88 5.48 -1.75
N ARG A 374 -15.10 6.05 -1.66
CA ARG A 374 -15.31 7.39 -1.07
C ARG A 374 -14.85 7.45 0.38
N LYS A 375 -15.21 6.41 1.12
CA LYS A 375 -14.74 6.17 2.49
C LYS A 375 -13.22 6.15 2.56
N LYS A 376 -12.57 5.37 1.68
CA LYS A 376 -11.11 5.32 1.55
C LYS A 376 -10.49 6.70 1.27
N ILE A 377 -11.02 7.45 0.29
CA ILE A 377 -10.55 8.81 -0.04
C ILE A 377 -10.67 9.76 1.16
N SER A 378 -11.77 9.65 1.91
CA SER A 378 -12.02 10.48 3.10
C SER A 378 -10.98 10.21 4.18
N LEU A 379 -10.64 8.94 4.40
CA LEU A 379 -9.61 8.53 5.33
C LEU A 379 -8.20 8.95 4.88
N TYR A 380 -7.90 8.93 3.57
CA TYR A 380 -6.63 9.44 3.06
C TYR A 380 -6.48 10.92 3.31
N THR A 381 -7.54 11.68 3.06
CA THR A 381 -7.57 13.13 3.33
C THR A 381 -7.33 13.40 4.83
N PHE A 382 -7.93 12.60 5.71
CA PHE A 382 -7.71 12.69 7.14
C PHE A 382 -6.27 12.35 7.55
N CYS A 383 -5.75 11.19 7.12
CA CYS A 383 -4.39 10.75 7.44
C CYS A 383 -3.34 11.74 6.90
N GLU A 384 -3.56 12.29 5.72
CA GLU A 384 -2.73 13.33 5.14
C GLU A 384 -2.73 14.61 6.00
N SER A 385 -3.89 15.06 6.45
CA SER A 385 -3.99 16.22 7.34
C SER A 385 -3.20 16.00 8.64
N GLU A 386 -3.30 14.82 9.23
CA GLU A 386 -2.55 14.44 10.43
C GLU A 386 -1.03 14.38 10.16
N MET A 387 -0.61 13.83 9.02
CA MET A 387 0.80 13.83 8.60
C MET A 387 1.33 15.24 8.38
N ASN A 388 0.59 16.11 7.70
CA ASN A 388 0.98 17.50 7.46
C ASN A 388 1.09 18.28 8.78
N THR A 389 0.22 17.99 9.75
CA THR A 389 0.31 18.57 11.09
C THR A 389 1.62 18.19 11.77
N VAL A 390 2.00 16.90 11.74
CA VAL A 390 3.29 16.43 12.30
C VAL A 390 4.49 17.02 11.56
N LEU A 391 4.38 17.21 10.26
CA LEU A 391 5.44 17.79 9.44
C LEU A 391 5.50 19.32 9.54
N GLU A 392 4.61 19.94 10.32
CA GLU A 392 4.48 21.40 10.44
C GLU A 392 4.24 22.11 9.09
N ARG A 393 3.49 21.47 8.18
CA ARG A 393 3.14 22.06 6.88
C ARG A 393 1.85 22.88 7.02
N SER A 394 1.92 24.15 6.64
CA SER A 394 0.80 25.11 6.77
C SER A 394 -0.19 25.09 5.61
N GLU A 395 0.14 24.43 4.50
CA GLU A 395 -0.70 24.40 3.31
C GLU A 395 -1.80 23.36 3.44
N VAL A 396 -3.04 23.77 3.13
CA VAL A 396 -4.16 22.85 2.96
C VAL A 396 -3.84 21.97 1.76
N ALA A 397 -3.58 20.68 2.01
CA ALA A 397 -3.40 19.71 0.93
C ALA A 397 -4.60 19.76 -0.03
N ARG A 398 -4.34 19.65 -1.33
CA ARG A 398 -5.41 19.49 -2.31
C ARG A 398 -6.23 18.25 -1.89
N PRO A 399 -7.57 18.30 -1.90
CA PRO A 399 -8.38 17.12 -1.64
C PRO A 399 -8.01 15.97 -2.56
N ILE A 400 -7.86 14.78 -1.99
CA ILE A 400 -7.60 13.55 -2.73
C ILE A 400 -8.87 13.16 -3.50
N ASP A 401 -8.69 12.67 -4.73
CA ASP A 401 -9.77 12.17 -5.56
C ASP A 401 -9.44 10.82 -6.22
N SER A 402 -10.37 10.34 -7.05
CA SER A 402 -10.24 9.11 -7.81
C SER A 402 -9.03 9.05 -8.74
N LEU A 403 -8.64 10.18 -9.32
CA LEU A 403 -7.53 10.25 -10.27
C LEU A 403 -6.21 10.01 -9.54
N ASP A 404 -6.07 10.55 -8.33
CA ASP A 404 -4.93 10.28 -7.47
C ASP A 404 -4.79 8.77 -7.23
N ILE A 405 -5.89 8.10 -6.87
CA ILE A 405 -5.89 6.65 -6.63
C ILE A 405 -5.44 5.86 -7.88
N THR A 406 -5.91 6.27 -9.06
CA THR A 406 -5.49 5.63 -10.32
C THR A 406 -4.01 5.86 -10.62
N LEU A 407 -3.50 7.07 -10.35
CA LEU A 407 -2.07 7.37 -10.54
C LEU A 407 -1.19 6.56 -9.58
N MET A 408 -1.67 6.27 -8.37
CA MET A 408 -0.92 5.52 -7.36
C MET A 408 -0.87 4.01 -7.63
N TYR A 409 -1.95 3.42 -8.17
CA TYR A 409 -2.13 1.97 -8.19
C TYR A 409 -2.53 1.40 -9.54
N ASP A 410 -2.34 2.18 -10.60
CA ASP A 410 -2.89 1.90 -11.93
C ASP A 410 -4.44 1.92 -11.91
N LYS A 411 -5.06 1.54 -13.02
CA LYS A 411 -6.52 1.39 -13.16
C LYS A 411 -7.10 0.63 -11.98
N LYS A 412 -8.28 0.99 -11.50
CA LYS A 412 -9.03 0.29 -10.45
C LYS A 412 -10.25 -0.44 -11.00
N LEU A 413 -10.99 -1.18 -10.14
CA LEU A 413 -12.26 -1.78 -10.57
C LEU A 413 -13.22 -0.69 -11.10
N ARG A 414 -13.28 0.48 -10.45
CA ARG A 414 -14.02 1.65 -10.96
C ARG A 414 -13.64 1.96 -12.41
N ASP A 415 -12.34 2.07 -12.73
CA ASP A 415 -11.88 2.49 -14.06
C ASP A 415 -12.23 1.44 -15.13
N ILE A 416 -12.18 0.16 -14.76
CA ILE A 416 -12.57 -0.95 -15.63
C ILE A 416 -14.08 -0.94 -15.88
N LEU A 417 -14.89 -0.74 -14.85
CA LEU A 417 -16.34 -0.63 -14.99
C LEU A 417 -16.74 0.65 -15.74
N ALA A 418 -16.03 1.75 -15.53
CA ALA A 418 -16.21 3.00 -16.25
C ALA A 418 -15.98 2.80 -17.76
N ASN A 419 -14.87 2.16 -18.12
CA ASN A 419 -14.57 1.80 -19.51
C ASN A 419 -15.61 0.85 -20.11
N PHE A 420 -16.00 -0.19 -19.36
CA PHE A 420 -16.99 -1.18 -19.80
C PHE A 420 -18.35 -0.53 -20.09
N LEU A 421 -18.80 0.35 -19.21
CA LEU A 421 -20.05 1.09 -19.33
C LEU A 421 -19.95 2.33 -20.25
N ALA A 422 -18.75 2.62 -20.77
CA ALA A 422 -18.43 3.80 -21.56
C ALA A 422 -18.81 5.12 -20.87
N VAL A 423 -18.48 5.25 -19.58
CA VAL A 423 -18.73 6.44 -18.75
C VAL A 423 -17.43 6.96 -18.15
N GLN A 424 -17.42 8.24 -17.76
CA GLN A 424 -16.40 8.78 -16.86
C GLN A 424 -16.94 8.72 -15.43
N ILE A 425 -16.09 8.31 -14.48
CA ILE A 425 -16.43 8.30 -13.06
C ILE A 425 -15.39 9.10 -12.28
N ASP A 426 -15.82 10.20 -11.69
CA ASP A 426 -15.02 11.01 -10.78
C ASP A 426 -15.52 10.76 -9.34
N ASN A 427 -14.69 10.15 -8.50
CA ASN A 427 -15.05 9.81 -7.13
C ASN A 427 -14.29 10.71 -6.13
N PHE A 428 -15.02 11.33 -5.21
CA PHE A 428 -14.50 12.24 -4.19
C PHE A 428 -15.02 11.80 -2.81
N ALA A 429 -14.35 12.20 -1.73
CA ALA A 429 -14.82 11.94 -0.36
C ALA A 429 -16.33 12.24 -0.18
N SER A 430 -16.78 13.40 -0.68
CA SER A 430 -18.14 13.90 -0.45
C SER A 430 -19.15 13.55 -1.55
N LYS A 431 -18.75 13.01 -2.71
CA LYS A 431 -19.66 12.69 -3.81
C LYS A 431 -19.01 11.81 -4.88
N THR A 432 -19.84 11.13 -5.66
CA THR A 432 -19.44 10.52 -6.94
C THR A 432 -20.15 11.20 -8.10
N ILE A 433 -19.44 11.42 -9.21
CA ILE A 433 -20.01 11.94 -10.45
C ILE A 433 -19.80 10.91 -11.57
N ILE A 434 -20.89 10.43 -12.16
CA ILE A 434 -20.88 9.52 -13.32
C ILE A 434 -21.36 10.30 -14.54
N LYS A 435 -20.57 10.35 -15.62
CA LYS A 435 -20.87 11.16 -16.81
C LYS A 435 -20.86 10.33 -18.09
N GLN A 436 -21.79 10.63 -18.99
CA GLN A 436 -21.74 10.17 -20.38
C GLN A 436 -22.28 11.24 -21.33
N GLY A 437 -21.38 11.84 -22.12
CA GLY A 437 -21.72 12.99 -22.96
C GLY A 437 -22.22 14.17 -22.11
N SER A 438 -23.43 14.66 -22.39
CA SER A 438 -24.08 15.73 -21.61
C SER A 438 -24.84 15.25 -20.37
N HIS A 439 -24.99 13.94 -20.19
CA HIS A 439 -25.73 13.36 -19.06
C HIS A 439 -24.78 13.13 -17.89
N GLN A 440 -25.25 13.46 -16.68
CA GLN A 440 -24.51 13.22 -15.45
C GLN A 440 -25.42 12.75 -14.32
N LEU A 441 -24.92 11.85 -13.50
CA LEU A 441 -25.49 11.43 -12.23
C LEU A 441 -24.53 11.85 -11.11
N ILE A 442 -25.06 12.49 -10.07
CA ILE A 442 -24.31 12.87 -8.86
C ILE A 442 -24.87 12.08 -7.68
N LEU A 443 -24.01 11.33 -7.01
CA LEU A 443 -24.30 10.59 -5.78
C LEU A 443 -23.63 11.33 -4.62
N ASN A 444 -24.39 12.07 -3.81
CA ASN A 444 -23.87 12.86 -2.66
C ASN A 444 -23.82 12.06 -1.39
#